data_AF-A0A8H5HSY4-F1
#
_entry.id   AF-A0A8H5HSY4-F1
#
_cell.length_a   1.000
_cell.length_b   1.000
_cell.length_c   1.000
_cell.angle_alpha   90.00
_cell.angle_beta   90.00
_cell.angle_gamma   90.00
#
_symmetry.space_group_name_H-M   'P 1'
#
loop_
_entity.id
_entity.type
_entity.pdbx_description
1 polymer ?
#
loop_
_entity_poly.entity_id
_entity_poly.type
_entity_poly.pdbx_seq_one_letter_code
_entity_poly.pdbx_strand_id
1 'polypeptide(L)'
;MAKKRKISGLSGIELMQACTALKRLRSSLVEEEEEEEEETVDQVQDNLPDSLKDMISKLESRLSGPQTLNFSRVDAETLKRLNIVQQRGLIIKSGAEERSEKSKLIGKDELWSSTNMQLHLALLDKLVSKENEATCRAWIDTFFFRASAMVDPGKSMVLNMEQVIPATAISPTSMATISGFTDYAAVVTESRAAAVYRKVPRVETARLHETGFFVTEAKKGPLYDHVPQAVCQLYASGKQLEKDTIRGALTNGHEWMFIILSFNKDGNGASYKYSIPLEYRKTRTPNEETPEQSSPDVIACILLEWIQKSFQDLDTDDWFEEIAKSGSLAK
;
A
#
# COMPACT_ATOMS: atom_id res chain seq x y z
N MET A 1 19.15 -0.18 -33.10
CA MET A 1 18.92 0.86 -32.08
C MET A 1 19.43 0.35 -30.74
N ALA A 2 20.50 0.94 -30.20
CA ALA A 2 21.11 0.49 -28.95
C ALA A 2 20.29 0.97 -27.75
N LYS A 3 19.78 0.03 -26.92
CA LYS A 3 19.16 0.33 -25.63
C LYS A 3 20.22 0.93 -24.70
N LYS A 4 20.14 2.24 -24.42
CA LYS A 4 20.90 2.85 -23.33
C LYS A 4 20.49 2.16 -22.02
N ARG A 5 21.37 1.34 -21.45
CA ARG A 5 21.21 0.78 -20.10
C ARG A 5 21.17 1.94 -19.11
N LYS A 6 20.03 2.16 -18.44
CA LYS A 6 19.94 3.04 -17.27
C LYS A 6 20.68 2.36 -16.13
N ILE A 7 21.89 2.83 -15.83
CA ILE A 7 22.59 2.54 -14.59
C ILE A 7 22.16 3.64 -13.61
N SER A 8 21.22 3.35 -12.72
CA SER A 8 20.82 4.26 -11.63
C SER A 8 20.93 3.52 -10.30
N GLY A 9 22.12 3.57 -9.69
CA GLY A 9 22.39 2.93 -8.39
C GLY A 9 22.03 3.79 -7.17
N LEU A 10 21.72 5.08 -7.34
CA LEU A 10 21.44 6.01 -6.24
C LEU A 10 19.97 6.42 -6.24
N SER A 11 19.34 6.34 -5.06
CA SER A 11 18.02 6.89 -4.75
C SER A 11 18.01 8.42 -4.76
N GLY A 12 16.84 9.05 -4.91
CA GLY A 12 16.74 10.51 -4.85
C GLY A 12 17.25 11.10 -3.52
N ILE A 13 17.11 10.38 -2.41
CA ILE A 13 17.63 10.78 -1.10
C ILE A 13 19.16 10.67 -1.07
N GLU A 14 19.72 9.54 -1.50
CA GLU A 14 21.19 9.35 -1.60
C GLU A 14 21.81 10.37 -2.56
N LEU A 15 21.10 10.73 -3.64
CA LEU A 15 21.52 11.72 -4.62
C LEU A 15 21.49 13.14 -4.04
N MET A 16 20.50 13.45 -3.20
CA MET A 16 20.41 14.71 -2.45
C MET A 16 21.49 14.80 -1.36
N GLN A 17 21.73 13.71 -0.62
CA GLN A 17 22.79 13.63 0.38
C GLN A 17 24.17 13.76 -0.27
N ALA A 18 24.43 13.07 -1.38
CA ALA A 18 25.66 13.20 -2.15
C ALA A 18 25.84 14.63 -2.70
N CYS A 19 24.78 15.25 -3.23
CA CYS A 19 24.83 16.64 -3.69
C CYS A 19 25.15 17.60 -2.53
N THR A 20 24.57 17.37 -1.35
CA THR A 20 24.81 18.19 -0.15
C THR A 20 26.25 18.03 0.35
N ALA A 21 26.78 16.80 0.37
CA ALA A 21 28.16 16.53 0.75
C ALA A 21 29.16 17.18 -0.22
N LEU A 22 28.91 17.11 -1.53
CA LEU A 22 29.76 17.76 -2.54
C LEU A 22 29.71 19.28 -2.46
N LYS A 23 28.55 19.88 -2.16
CA LYS A 23 28.44 21.33 -1.92
C LYS A 23 29.25 21.77 -0.71
N ARG A 24 29.21 21.01 0.38
CA ARG A 24 30.02 21.28 1.59
C ARG A 24 31.51 21.16 1.32
N LEU A 25 31.92 20.10 0.62
CA LEU A 25 33.32 19.91 0.21
C LEU A 25 33.82 21.06 -0.68
N ARG A 26 32.99 21.53 -1.60
CA ARG A 26 33.32 22.70 -2.42
C ARG A 26 33.48 23.96 -1.57
N SER A 27 32.61 24.17 -0.58
CA SER A 27 32.70 25.32 0.32
C SER A 27 33.98 25.29 1.16
N SER A 28 34.36 24.13 1.72
CA SER A 28 35.58 24.03 2.53
C SER A 28 36.86 24.27 1.73
N LEU A 29 36.91 23.82 0.46
CA LEU A 29 38.08 24.05 -0.40
C LEU A 29 38.24 25.53 -0.81
N VAL A 30 37.14 26.27 -0.92
CA VAL A 30 37.19 27.72 -1.22
C VAL A 30 37.64 28.52 0.01
N GLU A 31 37.28 28.08 1.22
CA GLU A 31 37.74 28.70 2.47
C GLU A 31 39.25 28.47 2.71
N GLU A 32 39.78 27.29 2.36
CA GLU A 32 41.22 26.98 2.49
C GLU A 32 42.09 27.75 1.46
N GLU A 33 41.59 27.99 0.25
CA GLU A 33 42.29 28.80 -0.77
C GLU A 33 42.40 30.30 -0.40
N GLU A 34 41.54 30.82 0.48
CA GLU A 34 41.60 32.22 0.97
C GLU A 34 42.57 32.39 2.15
N GLU A 35 42.96 31.32 2.84
CA GLU A 35 43.90 31.36 3.98
C GLU A 35 45.37 31.10 3.60
N GLU A 36 45.64 30.49 2.44
CA GLU A 36 46.98 30.16 1.93
C GLU A 36 47.49 31.17 0.85
N GLU A 37 47.40 32.48 1.11
CA GLU A 37 48.13 33.50 0.34
C GLU A 37 49.52 33.76 0.92
N GLU A 38 50.39 32.75 1.05
CA GLU A 38 51.85 32.96 1.10
C GLU A 38 52.61 31.64 0.85
N GLU A 39 53.35 31.61 -0.26
CA GLU A 39 54.37 30.64 -0.70
C GLU A 39 54.02 29.68 -1.86
N THR A 40 55.03 29.57 -2.74
CA THR A 40 54.97 29.23 -4.15
C THR A 40 55.13 27.74 -4.47
N VAL A 41 54.36 27.29 -5.47
CA VAL A 41 54.66 26.28 -6.51
C VAL A 41 54.74 24.82 -6.05
N ASP A 42 53.72 24.02 -6.40
CA ASP A 42 53.91 23.04 -7.47
C ASP A 42 52.60 22.60 -8.14
N GLN A 43 52.68 22.48 -9.46
CA GLN A 43 51.61 22.14 -10.40
C GLN A 43 51.19 20.68 -10.22
N VAL A 44 50.01 20.36 -9.67
CA VAL A 44 49.06 19.30 -10.13
C VAL A 44 47.76 19.39 -9.27
N GLN A 45 46.88 20.37 -9.46
CA GLN A 45 45.47 20.18 -9.01
C GLN A 45 44.39 21.11 -9.65
N ASP A 46 44.69 21.76 -10.77
CA ASP A 46 43.83 22.82 -11.37
C ASP A 46 42.48 22.39 -11.97
N ASN A 47 42.00 21.16 -11.76
CA ASN A 47 40.72 20.70 -12.31
C ASN A 47 39.73 20.20 -11.25
N LEU A 48 40.10 20.19 -9.97
CA LEU A 48 39.21 19.68 -8.91
C LEU A 48 37.97 20.58 -8.69
N PRO A 49 38.09 21.92 -8.60
CA PRO A 49 36.93 22.79 -8.41
C PRO A 49 35.93 22.73 -9.56
N ASP A 50 36.42 22.68 -10.80
CA ASP A 50 35.59 22.57 -12.01
C ASP A 50 34.94 21.18 -12.14
N SER A 51 35.67 20.12 -11.77
CA SER A 51 35.12 18.76 -11.69
C SER A 51 34.01 18.66 -10.63
N LEU A 52 34.20 19.26 -9.45
CA LEU A 52 33.18 19.34 -8.40
C LEU A 52 31.95 20.10 -8.88
N LYS A 53 32.13 21.22 -9.59
CA LYS A 53 31.04 22.01 -10.16
C LYS A 53 30.24 21.21 -11.20
N ASP A 54 30.92 20.49 -12.09
CA ASP A 54 30.27 19.62 -13.09
C ASP A 54 29.54 18.44 -12.42
N MET A 55 30.13 17.82 -11.39
CA MET A 55 29.46 16.77 -10.61
C MET A 55 28.22 17.30 -9.88
N ILE A 56 28.31 18.45 -9.22
CA ILE A 56 27.17 19.10 -8.56
C ILE A 56 26.08 19.42 -9.60
N SER A 57 26.44 20.04 -10.74
CA SER A 57 25.50 20.36 -11.82
C SER A 57 24.82 19.10 -12.39
N LYS A 58 25.57 18.01 -12.58
CA LYS A 58 25.01 16.72 -13.01
C LYS A 58 24.06 16.13 -11.98
N LEU A 59 24.40 16.18 -10.69
CA LEU A 59 23.50 15.71 -9.63
C LEU A 59 22.26 16.61 -9.51
N GLU A 60 22.41 17.92 -9.59
CA GLU A 60 21.32 18.88 -9.59
C GLU A 60 20.40 18.67 -10.79
N SER A 61 20.93 18.53 -12.01
CA SER A 61 20.15 18.21 -13.21
C SER A 61 19.36 16.90 -13.08
N ARG A 62 19.89 15.93 -12.32
CA ARG A 62 19.22 14.66 -12.02
C ARG A 62 18.18 14.81 -10.91
N LEU A 63 18.42 15.67 -9.92
CA LEU A 63 17.45 16.07 -8.90
C LEU A 63 16.30 16.88 -9.51
N SER A 64 16.59 17.69 -10.54
CA SER A 64 15.63 18.44 -11.35
C SER A 64 14.91 17.60 -12.38
N GLY A 65 15.36 16.36 -12.62
CA GLY A 65 14.66 15.40 -13.47
C GLY A 65 13.38 14.88 -12.81
N PRO A 66 12.50 14.19 -13.56
CA PRO A 66 11.30 13.58 -13.00
C PRO A 66 11.67 12.61 -11.87
N GLN A 67 11.36 12.97 -10.62
CA GLN A 67 11.62 12.12 -9.48
C GLN A 67 10.52 11.06 -9.40
N THR A 68 10.87 9.79 -9.55
CA THR A 68 9.94 8.69 -9.33
C THR A 68 10.08 8.17 -7.91
N LEU A 69 9.06 8.35 -7.09
CA LEU A 69 8.93 7.72 -5.78
C LEU A 69 8.55 6.26 -5.97
N ASN A 70 9.35 5.37 -5.39
CA ASN A 70 9.07 3.93 -5.32
C ASN A 70 8.39 3.63 -3.99
N PHE A 71 7.32 2.83 -4.02
CA PHE A 71 6.54 2.44 -2.85
C PHE A 71 7.40 1.84 -1.72
N SER A 72 8.48 1.12 -2.03
CA SER A 72 9.34 0.47 -1.03
C SER A 72 10.15 1.44 -0.15
N ARG A 73 10.13 2.74 -0.46
CA ARG A 73 10.85 3.80 0.27
C ARG A 73 9.91 4.85 0.85
N VAL A 74 8.61 4.58 0.86
CA VAL A 74 7.61 5.51 1.37
C VAL A 74 7.58 5.46 2.90
N ASP A 75 7.55 6.63 3.50
CA ASP A 75 7.46 6.86 4.94
C ASP A 75 6.40 7.94 5.26
N ALA A 76 6.26 8.29 6.54
CA ALA A 76 5.33 9.32 6.98
C ALA A 76 5.62 10.71 6.39
N GLU A 77 6.90 11.06 6.20
CA GLU A 77 7.31 12.32 5.55
C GLU A 77 6.87 12.36 4.09
N THR A 78 6.87 11.21 3.41
CA THR A 78 6.33 11.09 2.07
C THR A 78 4.83 11.39 2.05
N LEU A 79 4.03 10.87 2.98
CA LEU A 79 2.60 11.21 3.07
C LEU A 79 2.38 12.71 3.28
N LYS A 80 3.17 13.32 4.18
CA LYS A 80 3.12 14.77 4.45
C LYS A 80 3.43 15.59 3.20
N ARG A 81 4.44 15.20 2.42
CA ARG A 81 4.79 15.84 1.14
C ARG A 81 3.68 15.70 0.10
N LEU A 82 2.92 14.60 0.14
CA LEU A 82 1.76 14.37 -0.72
C LEU A 82 0.49 15.07 -0.22
N ASN A 83 0.55 15.83 0.89
CA ASN A 83 -0.62 16.38 1.56
C ASN A 83 -1.66 15.30 1.91
N ILE A 84 -1.19 14.11 2.30
CA ILE A 84 -2.02 13.01 2.74
C ILE A 84 -2.03 12.98 4.26
N VAL A 85 -3.22 13.11 4.84
CA VAL A 85 -3.38 13.21 6.30
C VAL A 85 -4.18 12.03 6.86
N GLN A 86 -3.75 11.52 8.00
CA GLN A 86 -4.53 10.55 8.75
C GLN A 86 -5.73 11.23 9.41
N GLN A 87 -6.90 10.64 9.29
CA GLN A 87 -8.10 11.02 10.02
C GLN A 87 -8.30 10.11 11.25
N ARG A 88 -9.47 9.49 11.36
CA ARG A 88 -9.86 8.67 12.51
C ARG A 88 -9.53 7.20 12.26
N GLY A 89 -9.37 6.46 13.36
CA GLY A 89 -9.32 5.00 13.32
C GLY A 89 -10.72 4.42 13.08
N LEU A 90 -10.73 3.20 12.55
CA LEU A 90 -11.93 2.40 12.35
C LEU A 90 -11.98 1.26 13.37
N ILE A 91 -13.17 0.99 13.89
CA ILE A 91 -13.46 -0.16 14.75
C ILE A 91 -14.58 -0.99 14.14
N ILE A 92 -14.54 -2.30 14.37
CA ILE A 92 -15.61 -3.19 13.94
C ILE A 92 -16.88 -2.86 14.74
N LYS A 93 -18.01 -2.75 14.04
CA LYS A 93 -19.32 -2.57 14.68
C LYS A 93 -19.72 -3.79 15.49
N SER A 94 -20.53 -3.58 16.53
CA SER A 94 -21.18 -4.67 17.26
C SER A 94 -22.00 -5.56 16.31
N GLY A 95 -22.06 -6.87 16.58
CA GLY A 95 -22.82 -7.84 15.76
C GLY A 95 -22.04 -8.42 14.58
N ALA A 96 -20.74 -8.14 14.46
CA ALA A 96 -19.88 -8.75 13.45
C ALA A 96 -19.88 -10.29 13.51
N GLU A 97 -19.95 -10.87 14.70
CA GLU A 97 -20.05 -12.32 14.88
C GLU A 97 -21.35 -12.88 14.31
N GLU A 98 -22.50 -12.26 14.61
CA GLU A 98 -23.79 -12.70 14.06
C GLU A 98 -23.81 -12.61 12.53
N ARG A 99 -23.26 -11.53 11.97
CA ARG A 99 -23.09 -11.37 10.51
C ARG A 99 -22.18 -12.47 9.95
N SER A 100 -21.11 -12.79 10.65
CA SER A 100 -20.19 -13.86 10.25
C SER A 100 -20.81 -15.24 10.35
N GLU A 101 -21.68 -15.53 11.31
CA GLU A 101 -22.36 -16.82 11.39
C GLU A 101 -23.33 -17.00 10.20
N LYS A 102 -24.06 -15.94 9.84
CA LYS A 102 -24.94 -15.95 8.66
C LYS A 102 -24.14 -16.17 7.37
N SER A 103 -22.95 -15.57 7.24
CA SER A 103 -22.14 -15.69 6.04
C SER A 103 -21.54 -17.09 5.84
N LYS A 104 -21.37 -17.90 6.90
CA LYS A 104 -20.93 -19.31 6.77
C LYS A 104 -21.87 -20.13 5.90
N LEU A 105 -23.15 -19.76 5.84
CA LEU A 105 -24.14 -20.39 4.98
C LEU A 105 -23.98 -20.01 3.51
N ILE A 106 -23.35 -18.88 3.22
CA ILE A 106 -23.06 -18.40 1.86
C ILE A 106 -21.86 -19.18 1.31
N GLY A 107 -22.03 -19.77 0.13
CA GLY A 107 -20.99 -20.61 -0.49
C GLY A 107 -20.67 -21.86 0.33
N LYS A 108 -21.59 -22.36 1.15
CA LYS A 108 -21.37 -23.55 1.99
C LYS A 108 -21.07 -24.81 1.18
N ASP A 109 -21.61 -24.86 -0.05
CA ASP A 109 -21.48 -25.98 -0.98
C ASP A 109 -20.30 -25.78 -1.97
N GLU A 110 -19.59 -24.65 -1.87
CA GLU A 110 -18.41 -24.34 -2.68
C GLU A 110 -17.14 -24.98 -2.10
N LEU A 111 -16.12 -25.14 -2.93
CA LEU A 111 -14.81 -25.68 -2.50
C LEU A 111 -14.23 -24.88 -1.34
N TRP A 112 -14.38 -23.55 -1.36
CA TRP A 112 -13.92 -22.64 -0.32
C TRP A 112 -15.06 -22.24 0.62
N SER A 113 -15.79 -23.24 1.13
CA SER A 113 -16.71 -23.06 2.25
C SER A 113 -15.98 -22.61 3.53
N SER A 114 -16.71 -22.11 4.52
CA SER A 114 -16.15 -21.75 5.84
C SER A 114 -15.36 -22.92 6.46
N THR A 115 -15.92 -24.13 6.44
CA THR A 115 -15.26 -25.33 6.95
C THR A 115 -13.95 -25.64 6.21
N ASN A 116 -13.97 -25.62 4.88
CA ASN A 116 -12.77 -25.92 4.10
C ASN A 116 -11.69 -24.85 4.27
N MET A 117 -12.08 -23.57 4.40
CA MET A 117 -11.15 -22.49 4.72
C MET A 117 -10.48 -22.73 6.07
N GLN A 118 -11.24 -23.07 7.12
CA GLN A 118 -10.70 -23.35 8.45
C GLN A 118 -9.74 -24.55 8.44
N LEU A 119 -10.09 -25.64 7.73
CA LEU A 119 -9.22 -26.79 7.57
C LEU A 119 -7.91 -26.42 6.85
N HIS A 120 -7.98 -25.60 5.80
CA HIS A 120 -6.81 -25.14 5.06
C HIS A 120 -5.92 -24.22 5.92
N LEU A 121 -6.49 -23.24 6.62
CA LEU A 121 -5.73 -22.38 7.54
C LEU A 121 -5.07 -23.20 8.66
N ALA A 122 -5.74 -24.25 9.16
CA ALA A 122 -5.17 -25.15 10.15
C ALA A 122 -4.04 -26.02 9.58
N LEU A 123 -4.07 -26.35 8.29
CA LEU A 123 -2.97 -27.02 7.58
C LEU A 123 -1.78 -26.07 7.40
N LEU A 124 -2.01 -24.84 6.93
CA LEU A 124 -0.96 -23.83 6.75
C LEU A 124 -0.25 -23.52 8.07
N ASP A 125 -0.99 -23.37 9.16
CA ASP A 125 -0.45 -23.15 10.51
C ASP A 125 0.48 -24.28 11.00
N LYS A 126 0.34 -25.50 10.45
CA LYS A 126 1.22 -26.64 10.77
C LYS A 126 2.41 -26.78 9.83
N LEU A 127 2.25 -26.41 8.56
CA LEU A 127 3.21 -26.73 7.50
C LEU A 127 4.06 -25.56 7.04
N VAL A 128 3.61 -24.33 7.27
CA VAL A 128 4.18 -23.15 6.63
C VAL A 128 4.69 -22.18 7.70
N SER A 129 5.94 -21.74 7.55
CA SER A 129 6.54 -20.74 8.44
C SER A 129 5.88 -19.38 8.28
N LYS A 130 5.68 -18.67 9.38
CA LYS A 130 5.10 -17.31 9.42
C LYS A 130 6.13 -16.21 9.18
N GLU A 131 7.40 -16.55 9.00
CA GLU A 131 8.49 -15.57 8.95
C GLU A 131 8.82 -15.06 7.55
N ASN A 132 8.26 -15.64 6.49
CA ASN A 132 8.61 -15.34 5.10
C ASN A 132 7.43 -14.68 4.35
N GLU A 133 7.72 -13.60 3.62
CA GLU A 133 6.77 -12.91 2.72
C GLU A 133 6.15 -13.90 1.72
N ALA A 134 6.98 -14.69 1.03
CA ALA A 134 6.49 -15.64 0.03
C ALA A 134 5.52 -16.68 0.61
N THR A 135 5.64 -16.99 1.91
CA THR A 135 4.71 -17.92 2.55
C THR A 135 3.41 -17.24 2.92
N CYS A 136 3.42 -15.98 3.39
CA CYS A 136 2.23 -15.19 3.77
C CYS A 136 1.13 -15.21 2.70
N ARG A 137 1.53 -15.23 1.41
CA ARG A 137 0.61 -15.34 0.27
C ARG A 137 -0.36 -16.52 0.35
N ALA A 138 0.06 -17.69 0.85
CA ALA A 138 -0.84 -18.84 0.98
C ALA A 138 -2.02 -18.56 1.94
N TRP A 139 -1.78 -17.80 3.01
CA TRP A 139 -2.85 -17.36 3.91
C TRP A 139 -3.73 -16.31 3.25
N ILE A 140 -3.12 -15.31 2.59
CA ILE A 140 -3.84 -14.25 1.87
C ILE A 140 -4.79 -14.84 0.83
N ASP A 141 -4.28 -15.74 -0.01
CA ASP A 141 -5.04 -16.45 -1.03
C ASP A 141 -6.24 -17.20 -0.45
N THR A 142 -6.07 -17.83 0.72
CA THR A 142 -7.14 -18.56 1.40
C THR A 142 -8.33 -17.65 1.74
N PHE A 143 -8.08 -16.43 2.23
CA PHE A 143 -9.14 -15.45 2.50
C PHE A 143 -9.81 -14.96 1.22
N PHE A 144 -9.05 -14.68 0.16
CA PHE A 144 -9.63 -14.29 -1.13
C PHE A 144 -10.45 -15.42 -1.76
N PHE A 145 -10.00 -16.67 -1.68
CA PHE A 145 -10.76 -17.80 -2.19
C PHE A 145 -12.07 -17.99 -1.45
N ARG A 146 -12.09 -17.81 -0.12
CA ARG A 146 -13.34 -17.77 0.64
C ARG A 146 -14.24 -16.61 0.22
N ALA A 147 -13.70 -15.40 0.08
CA ALA A 147 -14.46 -14.25 -0.42
C ALA A 147 -15.07 -14.53 -1.80
N SER A 148 -14.33 -15.19 -2.70
CA SER A 148 -14.79 -15.56 -4.04
C SER A 148 -15.95 -16.55 -4.03
N ALA A 149 -15.95 -17.50 -3.10
CA ALA A 149 -17.03 -18.47 -2.92
C ALA A 149 -18.31 -17.84 -2.35
N MET A 150 -18.22 -16.62 -1.80
CA MET A 150 -19.36 -15.88 -1.28
C MET A 150 -19.95 -14.87 -2.27
N VAL A 151 -19.37 -14.75 -3.47
CA VAL A 151 -19.86 -13.83 -4.50
C VAL A 151 -21.25 -14.27 -4.98
N ASP A 152 -22.15 -13.29 -5.17
CA ASP A 152 -23.51 -13.55 -5.64
C ASP A 152 -23.54 -14.29 -6.99
N PRO A 153 -24.54 -15.17 -7.20
CA PRO A 153 -24.75 -15.81 -8.50
C PRO A 153 -24.83 -14.79 -9.65
N GLY A 154 -24.15 -15.08 -10.75
CA GLY A 154 -24.08 -14.19 -11.92
C GLY A 154 -22.83 -13.29 -11.94
N LYS A 155 -22.23 -13.02 -10.77
CA LYS A 155 -20.97 -12.29 -10.65
C LYS A 155 -19.77 -13.23 -10.52
N SER A 156 -18.59 -12.67 -10.69
CA SER A 156 -17.32 -13.37 -10.49
C SER A 156 -16.29 -12.41 -9.92
N MET A 157 -15.46 -12.90 -9.01
CA MET A 157 -14.26 -12.21 -8.57
C MET A 157 -13.10 -12.51 -9.52
N VAL A 158 -12.31 -11.49 -9.84
CA VAL A 158 -11.01 -11.63 -10.50
C VAL A 158 -9.95 -11.08 -9.56
N LEU A 159 -8.99 -11.95 -9.21
CA LEU A 159 -7.83 -11.61 -8.40
C LEU A 159 -6.61 -11.51 -9.30
N ASN A 160 -5.97 -10.35 -9.30
CA ASN A 160 -4.71 -10.11 -10.00
C ASN A 160 -3.61 -9.95 -8.96
N MET A 161 -2.56 -10.75 -9.07
CA MET A 161 -1.35 -10.58 -8.27
C MET A 161 -0.39 -9.63 -8.98
N GLU A 162 0.34 -8.83 -8.19
CA GLU A 162 1.39 -7.92 -8.68
C GLU A 162 0.87 -6.92 -9.73
N GLN A 163 -0.28 -6.30 -9.42
CA GLN A 163 -0.90 -5.30 -10.29
C GLN A 163 0.03 -4.11 -10.45
N VAL A 164 0.53 -3.90 -11.67
CA VAL A 164 1.38 -2.77 -12.00
C VAL A 164 0.60 -1.46 -11.89
N ILE A 165 1.16 -0.50 -11.16
CA ILE A 165 0.69 0.87 -11.07
C ILE A 165 1.63 1.75 -11.90
N PRO A 166 1.17 2.27 -13.06
CA PRO A 166 1.95 3.16 -13.90
C PRO A 166 2.40 4.42 -13.15
N ALA A 167 3.43 5.08 -13.69
CA ALA A 167 3.90 6.34 -13.15
C ALA A 167 2.78 7.39 -13.18
N THR A 168 2.43 7.88 -12.00
CA THR A 168 1.29 8.77 -11.76
C THR A 168 1.81 10.07 -11.20
N ALA A 169 1.44 11.21 -11.80
CA ALA A 169 1.85 12.51 -11.30
C ALA A 169 1.29 12.75 -9.90
N ILE A 170 2.14 13.23 -8.99
CA ILE A 170 1.78 13.46 -7.58
C ILE A 170 0.83 14.64 -7.44
N SER A 171 1.11 15.71 -8.19
CA SER A 171 0.28 16.90 -8.30
C SER A 171 0.35 17.45 -9.73
N PRO A 172 -0.61 18.27 -10.16
CA PRO A 172 -0.57 18.90 -11.49
C PRO A 172 0.65 19.78 -11.73
N THR A 173 1.24 20.30 -10.66
CA THR A 173 2.39 21.23 -10.69
C THR A 173 3.73 20.56 -10.45
N SER A 174 3.74 19.28 -10.05
CA SER A 174 4.96 18.55 -9.72
C SER A 174 5.40 17.65 -10.86
N MET A 175 6.69 17.67 -11.20
CA MET A 175 7.29 16.67 -12.10
C MET A 175 7.54 15.33 -11.41
N ALA A 176 7.28 15.23 -10.11
CA ALA A 176 7.44 13.99 -9.37
C ALA A 176 6.27 13.04 -9.64
N THR A 177 6.61 11.76 -9.78
CA THR A 177 5.67 10.68 -10.06
C THR A 177 5.76 9.62 -8.98
N ILE A 178 4.67 8.88 -8.78
CA ILE A 178 4.63 7.70 -7.94
C ILE A 178 4.31 6.48 -8.82
N SER A 179 5.02 5.38 -8.63
CA SER A 179 4.87 4.17 -9.45
C SER A 179 5.29 2.92 -8.68
N GLY A 180 4.82 1.75 -9.13
CA GLY A 180 5.28 0.47 -8.62
C GLY A 180 4.27 -0.63 -8.92
N PHE A 181 4.04 -1.49 -7.94
CA PHE A 181 3.02 -2.53 -7.99
C PHE A 181 2.30 -2.61 -6.65
N THR A 182 1.08 -3.14 -6.68
CA THR A 182 0.35 -3.63 -5.51
C THR A 182 0.32 -5.14 -5.57
N ASP A 183 0.45 -5.79 -4.41
CA ASP A 183 0.59 -7.24 -4.31
C ASP A 183 -0.68 -7.97 -4.76
N TYR A 184 -1.87 -7.45 -4.42
CA TYR A 184 -3.14 -7.96 -4.93
C TYR A 184 -4.09 -6.84 -5.36
N ALA A 185 -4.82 -7.07 -6.45
CA ALA A 185 -5.98 -6.29 -6.84
C ALA A 185 -7.17 -7.23 -7.11
N ALA A 186 -8.33 -6.91 -6.56
CA ALA A 186 -9.55 -7.70 -6.70
C ALA A 186 -10.69 -6.87 -7.28
N VAL A 187 -11.44 -7.46 -8.21
CA VAL A 187 -12.62 -6.87 -8.85
C VAL A 187 -13.75 -7.89 -8.77
N VAL A 188 -14.96 -7.46 -8.38
CA VAL A 188 -16.18 -8.27 -8.44
C VAL A 188 -17.13 -7.64 -9.44
N THR A 189 -17.41 -8.34 -10.52
CA THR A 189 -18.26 -7.83 -11.60
C THR A 189 -19.05 -8.97 -12.24
N GLU A 190 -19.94 -8.64 -13.17
CA GLU A 190 -20.70 -9.62 -13.93
C GLU A 190 -19.76 -10.64 -14.60
N SER A 191 -20.13 -11.92 -14.59
CA SER A 191 -19.26 -13.03 -15.03
C SER A 191 -18.69 -12.81 -16.44
N ARG A 192 -19.48 -12.22 -17.35
CA ARG A 192 -19.02 -11.87 -18.70
C ARG A 192 -17.95 -10.77 -18.69
N ALA A 193 -18.12 -9.73 -17.88
CA ALA A 193 -17.16 -8.65 -17.74
C ALA A 193 -15.87 -9.14 -17.04
N ALA A 194 -16.01 -9.98 -16.02
CA ALA A 194 -14.89 -10.63 -15.33
C ALA A 194 -14.04 -11.47 -16.30
N ALA A 195 -14.67 -12.21 -17.22
CA ALA A 195 -13.97 -12.99 -18.24
C ALA A 195 -13.17 -12.11 -19.22
N VAL A 196 -13.63 -10.89 -19.50
CA VAL A 196 -12.90 -9.91 -20.32
C VAL A 196 -11.74 -9.32 -19.53
N TYR A 197 -11.98 -8.86 -18.29
CA TYR A 197 -10.96 -8.27 -17.43
C TYR A 197 -9.80 -9.24 -17.16
N ARG A 198 -10.08 -10.52 -16.93
CA ARG A 198 -9.06 -11.57 -16.72
C ARG A 198 -8.06 -11.68 -17.88
N LYS A 199 -8.46 -11.40 -19.12
CA LYS A 199 -7.58 -11.48 -20.28
C LYS A 199 -6.64 -10.28 -20.39
N VAL A 200 -7.06 -9.13 -19.88
CA VAL A 200 -6.31 -7.86 -19.95
C VAL A 200 -6.48 -7.12 -18.62
N PRO A 201 -5.78 -7.56 -17.55
CA PRO A 201 -5.90 -6.97 -16.21
C PRO A 201 -5.14 -5.66 -16.10
N ARG A 202 -5.60 -4.64 -16.84
CA ARG A 202 -4.96 -3.32 -16.85
C ARG A 202 -5.78 -2.32 -16.05
N VAL A 203 -5.10 -1.28 -15.58
CA VAL A 203 -5.72 -0.17 -14.85
C VAL A 203 -6.81 0.49 -15.69
N GLU A 204 -6.59 0.66 -17.01
CA GLU A 204 -7.58 1.28 -17.89
C GLU A 204 -8.86 0.46 -18.00
N THR A 205 -8.75 -0.87 -17.96
CA THR A 205 -9.92 -1.76 -17.91
C THR A 205 -10.56 -1.77 -16.53
N ALA A 206 -9.76 -1.64 -15.46
CA ALA A 206 -10.26 -1.57 -14.09
C ALA A 206 -11.13 -0.31 -13.85
N ARG A 207 -10.82 0.81 -14.52
CA ARG A 207 -11.63 2.04 -14.49
C ARG A 207 -13.10 1.82 -14.89
N LEU A 208 -13.36 0.86 -15.78
CA LEU A 208 -14.69 0.56 -16.29
C LEU A 208 -15.54 -0.23 -15.30
N HIS A 209 -14.95 -0.71 -14.21
CA HIS A 209 -15.65 -1.46 -13.18
C HIS A 209 -16.04 -0.54 -12.01
N GLU A 210 -17.15 -0.88 -11.38
CA GLU A 210 -17.64 -0.20 -10.17
C GLU A 210 -16.90 -0.67 -8.91
N THR A 211 -16.04 -1.69 -9.06
CA THR A 211 -15.24 -2.30 -7.99
C THR A 211 -13.77 -2.36 -8.36
N GLY A 212 -12.89 -2.28 -7.37
CA GLY A 212 -11.45 -2.35 -7.48
C GLY A 212 -10.80 -2.13 -6.13
N PHE A 213 -10.47 -3.24 -5.46
CA PHE A 213 -9.89 -3.27 -4.13
C PHE A 213 -8.44 -3.72 -4.18
N PHE A 214 -7.59 -3.09 -3.37
CA PHE A 214 -6.15 -3.22 -3.46
C PHE A 214 -5.58 -3.65 -2.12
N VAL A 215 -4.72 -4.65 -2.13
CA VAL A 215 -4.07 -5.16 -0.92
C VAL A 215 -2.56 -5.07 -1.04
N THR A 216 -1.96 -4.42 -0.07
CA THR A 216 -0.51 -4.35 0.12
C THR A 216 -0.08 -5.46 1.07
N GLU A 217 0.92 -6.21 0.66
CA GLU A 217 1.58 -7.18 1.51
C GLU A 217 2.59 -6.46 2.40
N ALA A 218 2.40 -6.57 3.71
CA ALA A 218 3.34 -6.09 4.70
C ALA A 218 4.54 -7.03 4.74
N LYS A 219 5.72 -6.43 4.74
CA LYS A 219 6.96 -7.18 5.01
C LYS A 219 7.08 -7.43 6.51
N LYS A 220 8.23 -7.99 6.93
CA LYS A 220 8.55 -8.20 8.35
C LYS A 220 8.32 -6.93 9.18
N GLY A 221 7.73 -7.09 10.35
CA GLY A 221 7.42 -6.00 11.29
C GLY A 221 5.92 -5.83 11.53
N PRO A 222 5.53 -4.89 12.40
CA PRO A 222 4.13 -4.57 12.66
C PRO A 222 3.50 -3.90 11.44
N LEU A 223 2.20 -4.15 11.19
CA LEU A 223 1.49 -3.56 10.05
C LEU A 223 1.56 -2.03 10.02
N TYR A 224 1.56 -1.36 11.18
CA TYR A 224 1.59 0.09 11.26
C TYR A 224 2.78 0.74 10.54
N ASP A 225 3.93 0.06 10.52
CA ASP A 225 5.14 0.56 9.85
C ASP A 225 4.98 0.58 8.32
N HIS A 226 4.05 -0.22 7.78
CA HIS A 226 3.79 -0.36 6.35
C HIS A 226 2.57 0.44 5.88
N VAL A 227 1.88 1.15 6.79
CA VAL A 227 0.72 1.99 6.45
C VAL A 227 1.07 3.07 5.41
N PRO A 228 2.19 3.79 5.50
CA PRO A 228 2.55 4.78 4.48
C PRO A 228 2.66 4.16 3.08
N GLN A 229 3.25 2.98 2.96
CA GLN A 229 3.35 2.27 1.69
C GLN A 229 1.96 1.94 1.13
N ALA A 230 1.08 1.34 1.95
CA ALA A 230 -0.27 0.97 1.52
C ALA A 230 -1.11 2.18 1.11
N VAL A 231 -1.05 3.26 1.88
CA VAL A 231 -1.75 4.53 1.58
C VAL A 231 -1.25 5.14 0.27
N CYS A 232 0.07 5.13 0.02
CA CYS A 232 0.64 5.61 -1.23
C CYS A 232 0.25 4.76 -2.44
N GLN A 233 0.19 3.43 -2.28
CA GLN A 233 -0.31 2.54 -3.34
C GLN A 233 -1.78 2.84 -3.66
N LEU A 234 -2.63 2.99 -2.64
CA LEU A 234 -4.02 3.40 -2.81
C LEU A 234 -4.15 4.77 -3.47
N TYR A 235 -3.31 5.74 -3.09
CA TYR A 235 -3.30 7.08 -3.69
C TYR A 235 -2.96 7.03 -5.18
N ALA A 236 -1.91 6.28 -5.54
CA ALA A 236 -1.53 6.11 -6.93
C ALA A 236 -2.62 5.38 -7.74
N SER A 237 -3.18 4.31 -7.19
CA SER A 237 -4.28 3.56 -7.80
C SER A 237 -5.54 4.40 -7.95
N GLY A 238 -5.95 5.16 -6.93
CA GLY A 238 -7.15 6.01 -6.99
C GLY A 238 -7.04 7.13 -8.01
N LYS A 239 -5.88 7.79 -8.11
CA LYS A 239 -5.58 8.76 -9.19
C LYS A 239 -5.67 8.11 -10.56
N GLN A 240 -5.09 6.92 -10.69
CA GLN A 240 -5.12 6.14 -11.90
C GLN A 240 -6.50 5.58 -12.24
N LEU A 241 -7.41 5.43 -11.28
CA LEU A 241 -8.77 4.97 -11.53
C LEU A 241 -9.77 6.12 -11.65
N GLU A 242 -9.34 7.35 -11.38
CA GLU A 242 -10.20 8.55 -11.31
C GLU A 242 -11.35 8.35 -10.32
N LYS A 243 -11.03 7.87 -9.12
CA LYS A 243 -11.99 7.65 -8.03
C LYS A 243 -11.70 8.58 -6.86
N ASP A 244 -12.75 9.19 -6.32
CA ASP A 244 -12.66 10.11 -5.17
C ASP A 244 -12.44 9.38 -3.84
N THR A 245 -12.84 8.11 -3.77
CA THR A 245 -12.61 7.22 -2.63
C THR A 245 -12.11 5.88 -3.12
N ILE A 246 -11.20 5.28 -2.37
CA ILE A 246 -10.70 3.93 -2.63
C ILE A 246 -10.51 3.18 -1.31
N ARG A 247 -10.97 1.94 -1.26
CA ARG A 247 -10.79 1.01 -0.17
C ARG A 247 -9.69 0.01 -0.49
N GLY A 248 -8.93 -0.37 0.52
CA GLY A 248 -7.87 -1.37 0.44
C GLY A 248 -7.60 -2.06 1.76
N ALA A 249 -6.60 -2.92 1.76
CA ALA A 249 -6.08 -3.50 2.99
C ALA A 249 -4.55 -3.61 2.98
N LEU A 250 -4.01 -3.76 4.18
CA LEU A 250 -2.62 -4.04 4.46
C LEU A 250 -2.56 -5.30 5.32
N THR A 251 -1.78 -6.29 4.92
CA THR A 251 -1.76 -7.59 5.60
C THR A 251 -0.42 -8.29 5.53
N ASN A 252 -0.09 -9.07 6.55
CA ASN A 252 1.00 -10.06 6.55
C ASN A 252 0.44 -11.50 6.48
N GLY A 253 -0.78 -11.65 5.94
CA GLY A 253 -1.55 -12.90 5.89
C GLY A 253 -2.26 -13.27 7.19
N HIS A 254 -1.72 -12.86 8.35
CA HIS A 254 -2.23 -13.24 9.67
C HIS A 254 -2.99 -12.09 10.34
N GLU A 255 -2.52 -10.87 10.13
CA GLU A 255 -3.15 -9.64 10.57
C GLU A 255 -3.65 -8.88 9.34
N TRP A 256 -4.80 -8.24 9.48
CA TRP A 256 -5.43 -7.46 8.41
C TRP A 256 -5.81 -6.09 8.92
N MET A 257 -5.35 -5.05 8.23
CA MET A 257 -5.74 -3.67 8.45
C MET A 257 -6.47 -3.14 7.22
N PHE A 258 -7.67 -2.66 7.42
CA PHE A 258 -8.52 -2.17 6.33
C PHE A 258 -8.42 -0.65 6.25
N ILE A 259 -8.19 -0.09 5.05
CA ILE A 259 -7.84 1.32 4.82
C ILE A 259 -8.82 1.95 3.82
N ILE A 260 -9.37 3.11 4.17
CA ILE A 260 -10.16 3.96 3.25
C ILE A 260 -9.37 5.23 2.99
N LEU A 261 -9.16 5.54 1.72
CA LEU A 261 -8.51 6.78 1.27
C LEU A 261 -9.52 7.62 0.48
N SER A 262 -9.69 8.88 0.88
CA SER A 262 -10.57 9.84 0.22
C SER A 262 -9.76 11.04 -0.26
N PHE A 263 -9.83 11.33 -1.56
CA PHE A 263 -9.12 12.44 -2.19
C PHE A 263 -9.73 13.79 -1.80
N ASN A 264 -8.88 14.80 -1.70
CA ASN A 264 -9.34 16.17 -1.47
C ASN A 264 -10.05 16.69 -2.73
N LYS A 265 -11.09 17.51 -2.55
CA LYS A 265 -11.90 18.07 -3.66
C LYS A 265 -11.11 18.96 -4.63
N ASP A 266 -10.02 19.56 -4.14
CA ASP A 266 -9.10 20.35 -4.95
C ASP A 266 -8.10 19.48 -5.76
N GLY A 267 -8.17 18.16 -5.59
CA GLY A 267 -7.27 17.19 -6.20
C GLY A 267 -5.87 17.18 -5.60
N ASN A 268 -5.60 17.96 -4.55
CA ASN A 268 -4.29 18.11 -3.94
C ASN A 268 -4.20 17.36 -2.60
N GLY A 269 -3.73 16.12 -2.68
CA GLY A 269 -3.61 15.23 -1.53
C GLY A 269 -4.88 14.45 -1.23
N ALA A 270 -4.93 13.87 -0.05
CA ALA A 270 -5.99 12.98 0.38
C ALA A 270 -6.06 12.89 1.89
N SER A 271 -7.02 12.13 2.38
CA SER A 271 -7.16 11.78 3.77
C SER A 271 -7.45 10.30 3.91
N TYR A 272 -6.97 9.65 4.97
CA TYR A 272 -7.18 8.21 5.14
C TYR A 272 -7.62 7.83 6.56
N LYS A 273 -8.39 6.75 6.62
CA LYS A 273 -8.84 6.07 7.83
C LYS A 273 -8.31 4.63 7.77
N TYR A 274 -7.98 4.03 8.90
CA TYR A 274 -7.62 2.61 8.94
C TYR A 274 -8.18 1.91 10.17
N SER A 275 -8.41 0.60 10.07
CA SER A 275 -8.87 -0.22 11.19
C SER A 275 -7.74 -0.58 12.15
N ILE A 276 -8.11 -0.91 13.40
CA ILE A 276 -7.21 -1.74 14.21
C ILE A 276 -6.90 -3.06 13.45
N PRO A 277 -5.68 -3.62 13.59
CA PRO A 277 -5.35 -4.91 13.01
C PRO A 277 -6.30 -5.99 13.50
N LEU A 278 -6.90 -6.72 12.55
CA LEU A 278 -7.68 -7.91 12.82
C LEU A 278 -6.76 -9.11 12.70
N GLU A 279 -6.56 -9.81 13.82
CA GLU A 279 -5.65 -10.94 13.87
C GLU A 279 -6.42 -12.26 13.73
N TYR A 280 -5.95 -13.10 12.81
CA TYR A 280 -6.22 -14.53 12.82
C TYR A 280 -5.38 -15.18 13.92
N ARG A 281 -6.00 -15.46 15.06
CA ARG A 281 -5.43 -16.34 16.09
C ARG A 281 -6.33 -17.54 16.30
N LYS A 282 -5.69 -18.71 16.44
CA LYS A 282 -6.32 -19.83 17.15
C LYS A 282 -6.26 -19.52 18.63
N THR A 283 -7.41 -19.56 19.30
CA THR A 283 -7.45 -19.73 20.74
C THR A 283 -6.73 -21.05 21.07
N ARG A 284 -5.49 -20.95 21.56
CA ARG A 284 -4.83 -22.05 22.26
C ARG A 284 -5.22 -21.95 23.72
N THR A 285 -6.36 -22.54 24.09
CA THR A 285 -6.63 -22.84 25.49
C THR A 285 -6.73 -24.35 25.68
N PRO A 286 -5.92 -24.95 26.58
CA PRO A 286 -6.07 -26.35 26.96
C PRO A 286 -7.32 -26.64 27.79
N ASN A 287 -8.00 -25.63 28.37
CA ASN A 287 -9.08 -25.89 29.33
C ASN A 287 -10.09 -24.76 29.64
N GLU A 288 -10.19 -23.65 28.91
CA GLU A 288 -11.20 -22.61 29.21
C GLU A 288 -11.80 -21.93 27.97
N GLU A 289 -13.12 -21.72 28.09
CA GLU A 289 -14.05 -21.05 27.18
C GLU A 289 -14.00 -19.53 27.40
N THR A 290 -13.38 -18.79 26.48
CA THR A 290 -13.87 -17.45 26.09
C THR A 290 -13.51 -17.19 24.62
N PRO A 291 -14.47 -16.77 23.78
CA PRO A 291 -14.19 -16.34 22.42
C PRO A 291 -13.90 -14.84 22.42
N GLU A 292 -12.78 -14.39 21.86
CA GLU A 292 -12.65 -12.99 21.44
C GLU A 292 -11.48 -12.83 20.45
N GLN A 293 -11.63 -13.46 19.29
CA GLN A 293 -10.81 -13.18 18.11
C GLN A 293 -11.69 -13.33 16.88
N SER A 294 -11.51 -12.42 15.92
CA SER A 294 -12.33 -12.38 14.71
C SER A 294 -12.22 -13.72 13.98
N SER A 295 -13.36 -14.41 13.82
CA SER A 295 -13.43 -15.61 13.00
C SER A 295 -12.79 -15.33 11.64
N PRO A 296 -12.01 -16.25 11.06
CA PRO A 296 -11.51 -16.10 9.70
C PRO A 296 -12.59 -15.69 8.69
N ASP A 297 -13.84 -16.13 8.91
CA ASP A 297 -14.98 -15.73 8.08
C ASP A 297 -15.29 -14.24 8.18
N VAL A 298 -15.05 -13.57 9.32
CA VAL A 298 -15.20 -12.11 9.46
C VAL A 298 -14.29 -11.40 8.46
N ILE A 299 -13.00 -11.77 8.41
CA ILE A 299 -12.03 -11.17 7.48
C ILE A 299 -12.47 -11.41 6.03
N ALA A 300 -12.87 -12.63 5.68
CA ALA A 300 -13.33 -12.95 4.33
C ALA A 300 -14.60 -12.16 3.94
N CYS A 301 -15.52 -11.93 4.88
CA CYS A 301 -16.74 -11.15 4.64
C CYS A 301 -16.44 -9.67 4.45
N ILE A 302 -15.58 -9.11 5.31
CA ILE A 302 -15.10 -7.74 5.17
C ILE A 302 -14.44 -7.59 3.81
N LEU A 303 -13.58 -8.53 3.41
CA LEU A 303 -12.92 -8.51 2.09
C LEU A 303 -13.94 -8.47 0.96
N LEU A 304 -14.91 -9.37 0.93
CA LEU A 304 -15.93 -9.38 -0.12
C LEU A 304 -16.68 -8.05 -0.20
N GLU A 305 -17.19 -7.56 0.94
CA GLU A 305 -17.96 -6.31 0.97
C GLU A 305 -17.10 -5.11 0.58
N TRP A 306 -15.85 -5.04 1.04
CA TRP A 306 -14.92 -3.97 0.69
C TRP A 306 -14.49 -4.01 -0.77
N ILE A 307 -14.45 -5.18 -1.40
CA ILE A 307 -14.28 -5.30 -2.85
C ILE A 307 -15.51 -4.72 -3.56
N GLN A 308 -16.72 -5.09 -3.13
CA GLN A 308 -17.96 -4.64 -3.74
C GLN A 308 -18.23 -3.13 -3.55
N LYS A 309 -17.80 -2.55 -2.42
CA LYS A 309 -17.95 -1.13 -2.07
C LYS A 309 -16.65 -0.34 -2.24
N SER A 310 -15.72 -0.81 -3.06
CA SER A 310 -14.34 -0.32 -3.05
C SER A 310 -14.16 1.16 -3.33
N PHE A 311 -15.13 1.82 -3.95
CA PHE A 311 -15.09 3.26 -4.27
C PHE A 311 -16.07 4.11 -3.48
N GLN A 312 -16.59 3.57 -2.37
CA GLN A 312 -17.55 4.25 -1.50
C GLN A 312 -16.89 4.57 -0.15
N ASP A 313 -17.25 5.69 0.48
CA ASP A 313 -16.93 5.95 1.89
C ASP A 313 -17.80 5.03 2.79
N LEU A 314 -17.62 5.08 4.11
CA LEU A 314 -18.39 4.29 5.05
C LEU A 314 -19.88 4.66 5.04
N ASP A 315 -20.71 3.62 5.07
CA ASP A 315 -22.16 3.73 5.25
C ASP A 315 -22.64 3.10 6.59
N THR A 316 -23.94 3.14 6.81
CA THR A 316 -24.57 2.60 8.03
C THR A 316 -24.50 1.08 8.09
N ASP A 317 -24.44 0.40 6.95
CA ASP A 317 -24.47 -1.06 6.84
C ASP A 317 -23.07 -1.68 6.85
N ASP A 318 -22.01 -0.88 6.67
CA ASP A 318 -20.61 -1.30 6.68
C ASP A 318 -20.20 -2.02 7.97
N TRP A 319 -19.15 -2.83 7.88
CA TRP A 319 -18.54 -3.55 9.01
C TRP A 319 -17.87 -2.66 10.05
N PHE A 320 -17.45 -1.46 9.64
CA PHE A 320 -16.70 -0.55 10.48
C PHE A 320 -17.46 0.73 10.78
N GLU A 321 -17.16 1.31 11.94
CA GLU A 321 -17.52 2.67 12.30
C GLU A 321 -16.27 3.46 12.72
N GLU A 322 -16.37 4.78 12.66
CA GLU A 322 -15.28 5.65 13.11
C GLU A 322 -15.22 5.68 14.63
N ILE A 323 -14.02 5.61 15.19
CA ILE A 323 -13.80 5.87 16.63
C ILE A 323 -14.25 7.30 16.91
N ALA A 324 -15.25 7.46 17.79
CA ALA A 324 -15.69 8.77 18.23
C ALA A 324 -14.49 9.55 18.77
N LYS A 325 -14.38 10.85 18.43
CA LYS A 325 -13.39 11.72 19.08
C LYS A 325 -13.67 11.62 20.58
N SER A 326 -12.74 11.05 21.34
CA SER A 326 -12.77 11.10 22.79
C SER A 326 -12.98 12.57 23.14
N GLY A 327 -14.17 12.91 23.64
CA GLY A 327 -14.45 14.27 24.04
C GLY A 327 -13.34 14.69 24.98
N SER A 328 -12.72 15.84 24.72
CA SER A 328 -11.97 16.55 25.73
C SER A 328 -12.86 16.61 26.97
N LEU A 329 -12.58 15.74 27.95
CA LEU A 329 -13.06 15.90 29.31
C LEU A 329 -12.34 17.14 29.82
N ALA A 330 -12.88 18.30 29.46
CA ALA A 330 -12.60 19.54 30.14
C ALA A 330 -13.06 19.34 31.60
N LYS A 331 -12.09 19.25 32.50
CA LYS A 331 -12.25 19.61 33.90
C LYS A 331 -11.24 20.70 34.20
#